data_AF-A0A4R7T6N7-F1
#
_entry.id   AF-A0A4R7T6N7-F1
#
_cell.length_a   1.000
_cell.length_b   1.000
_cell.length_c   1.000
_cell.angle_alpha   90.00
_cell.angle_beta   90.00
_cell.angle_gamma   90.00
#
_symmetry.space_group_name_H-M   'P 1'
#
loop_
_entity.id
_entity.type
_entity.pdbx_description
1 polymer ?
#
loop_
_entity_poly.entity_id
_entity_poly.type
_entity_poly.pdbx_seq_one_letter_code
_entity_poly.pdbx_strand_id
1 'polypeptide(L)'
;MNNHGENTQPAHADPGLAAAALVVFAHRHEVVHLLYSAADEADAVRRIANLLQISESVVGQVLCQPLAWMLPQSRADLELASTSPAAPELAATSNDRATTSHELAGTRSSSPGQSSTGPSSTSPSAAELAADGRSTA
;
A
#
# COMPACT_ATOMS: atom_id res chain seq x y z
N MET A 1 -4.54 -20.43 13.65
CA MET A 1 -3.46 -19.93 14.52
C MET A 1 -2.39 -19.41 13.57
N ASN A 2 -2.45 -18.12 13.27
CA ASN A 2 -1.66 -17.53 12.19
C ASN A 2 -0.61 -16.63 12.84
N ASN A 3 0.64 -17.07 12.77
CA ASN A 3 1.83 -16.44 13.32
C ASN A 3 2.18 -15.13 12.57
N HIS A 4 1.35 -14.09 12.67
CA HIS A 4 1.69 -12.75 12.13
C HIS A 4 2.39 -11.92 13.20
N GLY A 5 3.49 -12.46 13.71
CA GLY A 5 4.44 -11.78 14.56
C GLY A 5 5.80 -11.74 13.87
N GLU A 6 5.83 -11.40 12.58
CA GLU A 6 7.09 -10.88 12.03
C GLU A 6 7.33 -9.57 12.75
N ASN A 7 8.25 -9.61 13.70
CA ASN A 7 8.70 -8.47 14.48
C ASN A 7 9.46 -7.56 13.52
N THR A 8 8.74 -6.82 12.66
CA THR A 8 9.32 -5.77 11.82
C THR A 8 9.74 -4.66 12.77
N GLN A 9 10.95 -4.81 13.29
CA GLN A 9 11.55 -3.84 14.18
C GLN A 9 11.62 -2.52 13.43
N PRO A 10 11.23 -1.39 14.04
CA PRO A 10 11.15 -0.09 13.37
C PRO A 10 12.46 0.33 12.69
N ALA A 11 13.60 -0.12 13.22
CA ALA A 11 14.93 0.11 12.67
C ALA A 11 15.17 -0.49 11.27
N HIS A 12 14.37 -1.48 10.84
CA HIS A 12 14.47 -2.10 9.51
C HIS A 12 13.38 -1.63 8.53
N ALA A 13 12.58 -0.64 8.92
CA ALA A 13 11.54 -0.10 8.09
C ALA A 13 12.10 0.62 6.85
N ASP A 14 11.32 0.61 5.76
CA ASP A 14 11.56 1.50 4.63
C ASP A 14 11.58 2.97 5.09
N PRO A 15 12.52 3.81 4.61
CA PRO A 15 12.63 5.21 5.07
C PRO A 15 11.34 6.02 4.86
N GLY A 16 10.61 5.79 3.77
CA GLY A 16 9.33 6.45 3.49
C GLY A 16 8.23 6.00 4.44
N LEU A 17 8.17 4.70 4.75
CA LEU A 17 7.25 4.15 5.73
C LEU A 17 7.56 4.65 7.16
N ALA A 18 8.84 4.72 7.54
CA ALA A 18 9.27 5.25 8.83
C ALA A 18 8.92 6.74 8.97
N ALA A 19 9.15 7.54 7.92
CA ALA A 19 8.74 8.94 7.89
C ALA A 19 7.22 9.10 8.04
N ALA A 20 6.42 8.30 7.33
CA ALA A 20 4.97 8.32 7.45
C ALA A 20 4.49 7.90 8.85
N ALA A 21 5.13 6.89 9.46
CA ALA A 21 4.86 6.48 10.83
C ALA A 21 5.13 7.61 11.85
N LEU A 22 6.17 8.42 11.64
CA LEU A 22 6.44 9.61 12.48
C LEU A 22 5.37 10.68 12.34
N VAL A 23 4.84 10.89 11.14
CA VAL A 23 3.73 11.84 10.90
C VAL A 23 2.44 11.36 11.60
N VAL A 24 2.14 10.06 11.52
CA VAL A 24 1.05 9.43 12.27
C VAL A 24 1.29 9.55 13.78
N PHE A 25 2.53 9.36 14.24
CA PHE A 25 2.89 9.48 15.64
C PHE A 25 2.63 10.88 16.20
N ALA A 26 2.93 11.91 15.41
CA ALA A 26 2.70 13.30 15.77
C ALA A 26 1.22 13.62 15.98
N HIS A 27 0.33 12.98 15.21
CA HIS A 27 -1.13 13.17 15.24
C HIS A 27 -1.88 11.97 15.83
N ARG A 28 -1.22 11.21 16.71
CA ARG A 28 -1.72 9.91 17.18
C ARG A 28 -3.11 9.97 17.82
N HIS A 29 -3.46 11.07 18.49
CA HIS A 29 -4.76 11.19 19.14
C HIS A 29 -5.88 11.39 18.12
N GLU A 30 -5.63 12.25 17.14
CA GLU A 30 -6.51 12.58 16.03
C GLU A 30 -6.71 11.36 15.12
N VAL A 31 -5.63 10.64 14.82
CA VAL A 31 -5.69 9.38 14.05
C VAL A 31 -6.56 8.35 14.78
N VAL A 32 -6.37 8.16 16.08
CA VAL A 32 -7.21 7.25 16.88
C VAL A 32 -8.68 7.69 16.87
N HIS A 33 -8.96 8.98 16.99
CA HIS A 33 -10.33 9.49 16.89
C HIS A 33 -10.96 9.23 15.52
N LEU A 34 -10.20 9.41 14.43
CA LEU A 34 -10.68 9.11 13.08
C LEU A 34 -10.95 7.62 12.87
N LEU A 35 -10.09 6.75 13.40
CA LEU A 35 -10.29 5.29 13.35
C LEU A 35 -11.60 4.88 14.05
N TYR A 36 -11.91 5.45 15.22
CA TYR A 36 -13.13 5.11 15.96
C TYR A 36 -14.42 5.76 15.41
N SER A 37 -14.29 6.84 14.64
CA SER A 37 -15.45 7.57 14.10
C SER A 37 -15.76 7.25 12.64
N ALA A 38 -14.88 6.50 11.96
CA ALA A 38 -15.08 6.07 10.60
C ALA A 38 -16.19 5.00 10.49
N ALA A 39 -16.90 5.00 9.37
CA ALA A 39 -17.93 4.00 9.09
C ALA A 39 -17.34 2.61 8.77
N ASP A 40 -16.18 2.60 8.13
CA ASP A 40 -15.45 1.42 7.69
C ASP A 40 -13.95 1.73 7.54
N GLU A 41 -13.14 0.70 7.25
CA GLU A 41 -11.69 0.82 7.12
C GLU A 41 -11.28 1.80 5.99
N ALA A 42 -11.95 1.75 4.84
CA ALA A 42 -11.62 2.61 3.71
C ALA A 42 -11.97 4.08 3.99
N ASP A 43 -13.07 4.34 4.71
CA ASP A 43 -13.40 5.67 5.23
C ASP A 43 -12.32 6.18 6.20
N ALA A 44 -11.85 5.34 7.12
CA ALA A 44 -10.80 5.72 8.06
C ALA A 44 -9.50 6.09 7.34
N VAL A 45 -9.03 5.23 6.43
CA VAL A 45 -7.81 5.44 5.63
C VAL A 45 -7.89 6.76 4.85
N ARG A 46 -9.01 7.02 4.17
CA ARG A 46 -9.21 8.26 3.39
C ARG A 46 -9.18 9.51 4.27
N ARG A 47 -9.84 9.47 5.44
CA ARG A 47 -9.86 10.61 6.37
C ARG A 47 -8.48 10.89 6.96
N ILE A 48 -7.74 9.84 7.33
CA ILE A 48 -6.38 9.96 7.86
C ILE A 48 -5.42 10.46 6.77
N ALA A 49 -5.52 9.95 5.54
CA ALA A 49 -4.74 10.42 4.40
C ALA A 49 -4.95 11.93 4.15
N ASN A 50 -6.21 12.38 4.21
CA ASN A 50 -6.54 13.80 4.09
C ASN A 50 -6.00 14.63 5.27
N LEU A 51 -6.14 14.15 6.51
CA LEU A 51 -5.60 14.84 7.69
C LEU A 51 -4.07 15.03 7.59
N LEU A 52 -3.36 13.99 7.20
CA LEU A 52 -1.89 13.93 7.25
C LEU A 52 -1.22 14.34 5.92
N GLN A 53 -2.00 14.58 4.87
CA GLN A 53 -1.52 14.93 3.52
C GLN A 53 -0.54 13.90 2.94
N ILE A 54 -0.83 12.61 3.16
CA ILE A 54 -0.07 11.46 2.62
C ILE A 54 -1.02 10.53 1.86
N SER A 55 -0.47 9.65 1.01
CA SER A 55 -1.30 8.77 0.18
C SER A 55 -2.04 7.72 1.01
N GLU A 56 -3.25 7.36 0.59
CA GLU A 56 -4.06 6.31 1.23
C GLU A 56 -3.32 4.97 1.31
N SER A 57 -2.55 4.63 0.28
CA SER A 57 -1.72 3.41 0.28
C SER A 57 -0.67 3.41 1.38
N VAL A 58 -0.01 4.55 1.64
CA VAL A 58 0.99 4.67 2.70
C VAL A 58 0.32 4.62 4.07
N VAL A 59 -0.84 5.28 4.23
CA VAL A 59 -1.65 5.17 5.48
C VAL A 59 -1.99 3.72 5.77
N GLY A 60 -2.47 2.97 4.77
CA GLY A 60 -2.78 1.54 4.92
C GLY A 60 -1.56 0.75 5.41
N GLN A 61 -0.38 0.97 4.81
CA GLN A 61 0.85 0.30 5.24
C GLN A 61 1.27 0.65 6.67
N VAL A 62 1.10 1.91 7.08
CA VAL A 62 1.41 2.35 8.46
C VAL A 62 0.42 1.73 9.45
N LEU A 63 -0.86 1.67 9.14
CA LEU A 63 -1.89 1.08 10.01
C LEU A 63 -1.73 -0.45 10.16
N CYS A 64 -1.04 -1.11 9.23
CA CYS A 64 -0.66 -2.51 9.36
C CYS A 64 0.54 -2.74 10.30
N GLN A 65 1.24 -1.69 10.74
CA GLN A 65 2.40 -1.85 11.61
C GLN A 65 1.99 -2.18 13.05
N PRO A 66 2.88 -2.84 13.82
CA PRO A 66 2.60 -3.13 15.22
C PRO A 66 2.34 -1.85 16.02
N LEU A 67 1.34 -1.88 16.91
CA LEU A 67 1.08 -0.77 17.83
C LEU A 67 2.30 -0.41 18.69
N ALA A 68 3.25 -1.34 18.87
CA ALA A 68 4.53 -1.08 19.51
C ALA A 68 5.31 0.08 18.86
N TRP A 69 5.15 0.33 17.56
CA TRP A 69 5.77 1.48 16.87
C TRP A 69 5.29 2.84 17.39
N MET A 70 4.13 2.88 18.06
CA MET A 70 3.58 4.07 18.69
C MET A 70 4.17 4.35 20.09
N LEU A 71 5.09 3.51 20.57
CA LEU A 71 5.78 3.74 21.83
C LEU A 71 6.86 4.82 21.70
N PRO A 72 7.11 5.62 22.75
CA PRO A 72 8.16 6.64 22.73
C PRO A 72 9.56 6.10 22.39
N GLN A 73 9.88 4.87 22.78
CA GLN A 73 11.17 4.22 22.51
C GLN A 73 11.36 3.96 21.02
N SER A 74 10.30 3.51 20.33
CA SER A 74 10.32 3.22 18.90
C SER A 74 10.44 4.47 18.04
N ARG A 75 10.06 5.64 18.57
CA ARG A 75 10.18 6.91 17.85
C ARG A 75 11.62 7.19 17.44
N ALA A 76 12.60 6.97 18.32
CA ALA A 76 14.00 7.22 18.01
C ALA A 76 14.51 6.31 16.87
N ASP A 77 14.08 5.05 16.87
CA ASP A 77 14.40 4.10 15.80
C ASP A 77 13.76 4.48 14.46
N LEU A 78 12.52 4.99 14.49
CA LEU A 78 11.82 5.49 13.30
C LEU A 78 12.46 6.77 12.75
N GLU A 79 12.87 7.70 13.62
CA GLU A 79 13.62 8.90 13.24
C GLU A 79 14.92 8.50 12.53
N LEU A 80 15.66 7.56 13.10
CA LEU A 80 16.88 7.02 12.48
C LEU A 80 16.60 6.37 11.12
N ALA A 81 15.60 5.47 11.04
CA ALA A 81 15.23 4.78 9.80
C ALA A 81 14.78 5.75 8.71
N SER A 82 14.04 6.81 9.07
CA SER A 82 13.59 7.86 8.13
C SER A 82 14.72 8.68 7.53
N THR A 83 15.86 8.77 8.23
CA THR A 83 17.06 9.48 7.76
C THR A 83 18.03 8.58 6.99
N SER A 84 17.75 7.28 6.89
CA SER A 84 18.60 6.36 6.13
C SER A 84 18.57 6.76 4.66
N PRO A 85 19.71 7.19 4.07
CA PRO A 85 19.76 7.45 2.65
C PRO A 85 19.50 6.12 1.96
N ALA A 86 18.39 6.02 1.22
CA ALA A 86 18.12 4.89 0.36
C ALA A 86 19.38 4.65 -0.47
N ALA A 87 20.12 3.57 -0.16
CA ALA A 87 21.35 3.27 -0.84
C ALA A 87 21.03 3.15 -2.33
N PRO A 88 21.74 3.86 -3.23
CA PRO A 88 21.55 3.64 -4.65
C PRO A 88 21.91 2.18 -4.93
N GLU A 89 20.92 1.46 -5.46
CA GLU A 89 21.03 0.14 -6.05
C GLU A 89 22.23 0.10 -7.00
N LEU A 90 23.37 -0.35 -6.51
CA LEU A 90 24.54 -0.73 -7.30
C LEU A 90 24.67 -2.26 -7.23
N ALA A 91 23.72 -2.94 -7.86
CA ALA A 91 23.86 -4.34 -8.19
C ALA A 91 23.27 -4.64 -9.58
N ALA A 92 24.19 -4.68 -10.55
CA ALA A 92 24.17 -5.54 -11.73
C ALA A 92 23.16 -5.28 -12.86
N THR A 93 23.58 -4.47 -13.82
CA THR A 93 23.62 -4.95 -15.22
C THR A 93 25.07 -4.90 -15.73
N SER A 94 25.86 -5.89 -15.31
CA SER A 94 27.10 -6.23 -16.01
C SER A 94 26.71 -6.87 -17.33
N ASN A 95 26.59 -6.06 -18.38
CA ASN A 95 26.29 -6.54 -19.72
C ASN A 95 26.86 -5.58 -20.78
N ASP A 96 28.19 -5.49 -20.87
CA ASP A 96 28.97 -4.97 -22.02
C ASP A 96 30.46 -5.24 -21.68
N ARG A 97 31.35 -5.84 -22.48
CA ARG A 97 31.33 -6.25 -23.88
C ARG A 97 32.67 -6.98 -24.12
N ALA A 98 32.61 -8.25 -24.46
CA ALA A 98 33.75 -8.96 -25.03
C ALA A 98 33.65 -8.87 -26.55
N THR A 99 34.52 -8.03 -27.11
CA THR A 99 34.85 -7.90 -28.53
C THR A 99 35.17 -9.26 -29.15
N THR A 100 34.54 -9.65 -30.26
CA THR A 100 35.21 -10.02 -31.54
C THR A 100 34.24 -10.67 -32.54
N SER A 101 34.43 -10.31 -33.80
CA SER A 101 33.73 -10.69 -35.01
C SER A 101 33.66 -12.19 -35.29
N HIS A 102 32.50 -12.69 -35.76
CA HIS A 102 32.34 -13.67 -36.87
C HIS A 102 30.83 -13.94 -37.01
N GLU A 103 30.16 -13.51 -38.07
CA GLU A 103 30.03 -14.20 -39.36
C GLU A 103 28.68 -14.92 -39.47
N LEU A 104 27.94 -14.52 -40.52
CA LEU A 104 26.95 -15.26 -41.33
C LEU A 104 25.80 -16.05 -40.68
N ALA A 105 24.62 -15.68 -41.22
CA ALA A 105 23.52 -16.53 -41.66
C ALA A 105 22.36 -16.82 -40.69
N GLY A 106 21.15 -16.57 -41.22
CA GLY A 106 20.05 -17.52 -41.03
C GLY A 106 18.77 -16.99 -40.41
N THR A 107 17.96 -16.32 -41.24
CA THR A 107 16.49 -16.48 -41.40
C THR A 107 15.77 -17.31 -40.30
N ARG A 108 14.76 -16.79 -39.58
CA ARG A 108 13.29 -16.93 -39.82
C ARG A 108 12.59 -16.43 -38.53
N SER A 109 11.69 -15.45 -38.57
CA SER A 109 10.22 -15.54 -38.82
C SER A 109 9.36 -16.00 -37.63
N SER A 110 8.34 -15.18 -37.30
CA SER A 110 7.05 -15.47 -36.63
C SER A 110 7.06 -15.74 -35.11
N SER A 111 6.13 -15.26 -34.25
CA SER A 111 4.90 -14.45 -34.36
C SER A 111 4.45 -14.01 -32.94
N PRO A 112 3.58 -12.99 -32.80
CA PRO A 112 2.99 -12.55 -31.54
C PRO A 112 1.73 -13.35 -31.17
N GLY A 113 1.63 -13.79 -29.91
CA GLY A 113 0.44 -14.46 -29.35
C GLY A 113 -0.49 -13.47 -28.66
N GLN A 114 -1.53 -13.04 -29.37
CA GLN A 114 -2.73 -12.41 -28.81
C GLN A 114 -3.72 -13.49 -28.36
N SER A 115 -4.37 -13.31 -27.20
CA SER A 115 -5.62 -13.97 -26.76
C SER A 115 -6.00 -13.32 -25.41
N SER A 116 -7.21 -12.90 -25.06
CA SER A 116 -8.50 -12.93 -25.75
C SER A 116 -9.39 -11.86 -25.13
N THR A 117 -10.20 -11.26 -25.99
CA THR A 117 -11.39 -10.46 -25.72
C THR A 117 -12.50 -11.28 -25.05
N GLY A 118 -13.25 -10.63 -24.17
CA GLY A 118 -14.56 -11.08 -23.71
C GLY A 118 -15.44 -9.88 -23.34
N PRO A 119 -16.49 -9.56 -24.12
CA PRO A 119 -17.41 -8.46 -23.83
C PRO A 119 -18.67 -8.89 -23.05
N SER A 120 -19.18 -7.94 -22.28
CA SER A 120 -20.60 -7.63 -22.00
C SER A 120 -21.51 -8.69 -21.38
N SER A 121 -22.13 -8.34 -20.25
CA SER A 121 -23.59 -8.36 -20.13
C SER A 121 -24.09 -7.41 -19.04
N THR A 122 -24.80 -6.39 -19.53
CA THR A 122 -25.69 -5.48 -18.81
C THR A 122 -27.02 -6.19 -18.53
N SER A 123 -27.57 -6.07 -17.32
CA SER A 123 -28.98 -5.70 -17.13
C SER A 123 -29.32 -5.37 -15.67
N PRO A 124 -30.20 -4.38 -15.45
CA PRO A 124 -30.74 -3.99 -14.16
C PRO A 124 -31.96 -4.84 -13.78
N SER A 125 -32.28 -4.94 -12.49
CA SER A 125 -33.61 -5.36 -12.08
C SER A 125 -34.09 -4.49 -10.92
N ALA A 126 -35.07 -3.65 -11.25
CA ALA A 126 -35.91 -2.91 -10.34
C ALA A 126 -37.23 -3.68 -10.15
N ALA A 127 -37.66 -3.79 -8.89
CA ALA A 127 -39.04 -3.99 -8.42
C ALA A 127 -38.96 -3.68 -6.92
N GLU A 128 -39.41 -2.54 -6.37
CA GLU A 128 -40.77 -1.95 -6.30
C GLU A 128 -41.84 -2.88 -5.67
N LEU A 129 -42.62 -2.28 -4.74
CA LEU A 129 -43.79 -2.75 -3.97
C LEU A 129 -43.49 -3.57 -2.69
N ALA A 130 -44.10 -3.34 -1.51
CA ALA A 130 -45.16 -2.42 -1.05
C ALA A 130 -45.09 -2.33 0.50
N ALA A 131 -45.32 -1.15 1.08
CA ALA A 131 -46.44 -0.81 1.97
C ALA A 131 -46.77 -1.79 3.13
N ASP A 132 -46.56 -1.33 4.37
CA ASP A 132 -47.51 -1.34 5.52
C ASP A 132 -46.79 -0.69 6.72
N GLY A 133 -47.28 0.30 7.47
CA GLY A 133 -48.67 0.55 7.84
C GLY A 133 -48.92 0.26 9.33
N ARG A 134 -48.20 0.88 10.29
CA ARG A 134 -48.64 0.92 11.71
C ARG A 134 -47.73 1.82 12.56
N SER A 135 -48.19 2.55 13.56
CA SER A 135 -49.46 3.19 13.94
C SER A 135 -49.08 3.96 15.20
N THR A 136 -49.63 5.16 15.33
CA THR A 136 -49.57 6.03 16.49
C THR A 136 -49.94 5.35 17.81
N ALA A 137 -49.14 5.61 18.86
CA ALA A 137 -49.59 5.99 20.20
C ALA A 137 -48.39 6.53 20.99
#